data_AF-A0A662A439-F1
#
_entry.id   AF-A0A662A439-F1
#
_cell.length_a   1.000
_cell.length_b   1.000
_cell.length_c   1.000
_cell.angle_alpha   90.00
_cell.angle_beta   90.00
_cell.angle_gamma   90.00
#
_symmetry.space_group_name_H-M   'P 1'
#
loop_
_entity.id
_entity.type
_entity.pdbx_description
1 polymer ?
#
loop_
_entity_poly.entity_id
_entity_poly.type
_entity_poly.pdbx_seq_one_letter_code
_entity_poly.pdbx_strand_id
1 'polypeptide(L)'
;MLRKSIKYFTIAFVLAITLFSVVIAQVNVYHVGASTDLSGKNGLLYALPQTAIQVDVKVRKTDNKKGPYAEYAAKYLDLDKVILNDYSQYEVIGVELTPVAVPDKDNFYFVELDERATKEGKSLMLSLSQSGLILGLDNSLKPGDIKDVIAQIKGGNDAYSDLFAYFAETNLYEKTDTIIRKVVVDTAVIIKKYFEHRWIEKSNEEKAVEAANMISKIRENRFNLLTGYQEVAYEAGALMYMDQELQKMEKDYLSLFTGITFEEILSFNYTLVPDGSNESDKIPIFNFSSRTGVSDPTGSGGEKVYLEINRSGDTQVLSGKTGTVTGESIVGTGFFYRIPERTGIKVEVSKDLVVQKEMFISQFGVVSSLPVNATALKFHEKTGNIKTIVLE
;
A
#
# COMPACT_ATOMS: atom_id res chain seq x y z
N MET A 1 0.75 -92.99 1.90
CA MET A 1 1.63 -91.79 1.93
C MET A 1 0.92 -90.47 1.58
N LEU A 2 0.11 -90.40 0.51
CA LEU A 2 -0.53 -89.16 0.00
C LEU A 2 -1.14 -88.20 1.06
N ARG A 3 -1.81 -88.71 2.09
CA ARG A 3 -2.50 -87.87 3.09
C ARG A 3 -1.56 -87.08 4.03
N LYS A 4 -0.25 -87.41 4.06
CA LYS A 4 0.76 -86.61 4.76
C LYS A 4 1.29 -85.47 3.88
N SER A 5 1.63 -85.73 2.61
CA SER A 5 2.19 -84.70 1.72
C SER A 5 1.22 -83.53 1.49
N ILE A 6 -0.08 -83.80 1.36
CA ILE A 6 -1.11 -82.75 1.25
C ILE A 6 -1.12 -81.83 2.48
N LYS A 7 -0.99 -82.38 3.70
CA LYS A 7 -0.94 -81.57 4.93
C LYS A 7 0.30 -80.67 4.98
N TYR A 8 1.47 -81.18 4.60
CA TYR A 8 2.68 -80.37 4.53
C TYR A 8 2.58 -79.28 3.45
N PHE A 9 1.95 -79.57 2.30
CA PHE A 9 1.72 -78.58 1.25
C PHE A 9 0.75 -77.48 1.70
N THR A 10 -0.35 -77.81 2.38
CA THR A 10 -1.28 -76.81 2.93
C THR A 10 -0.64 -75.97 4.03
N ILE A 11 0.21 -76.56 4.88
CA ILE A 11 0.93 -75.82 5.92
C ILE A 11 1.96 -74.89 5.28
N ALA A 12 2.73 -75.35 4.28
CA ALA A 12 3.68 -74.51 3.56
C ALA A 12 2.99 -73.36 2.80
N PHE A 13 1.83 -73.60 2.20
CA PHE A 13 1.05 -72.57 1.50
C PHE A 13 0.49 -71.51 2.46
N VAL A 14 -0.03 -71.90 3.63
CA VAL A 14 -0.46 -70.95 4.67
C VAL A 14 0.74 -70.19 5.24
N LEU A 15 1.88 -70.84 5.48
CA LEU A 15 3.09 -70.19 5.97
C LEU A 15 3.65 -69.15 4.97
N ALA A 16 3.59 -69.47 3.67
CA ALA A 16 4.00 -68.58 2.58
C ALA A 16 3.07 -67.36 2.45
N ILE A 17 1.76 -67.51 2.70
CA ILE A 17 0.81 -66.39 2.72
C ILE A 17 1.04 -65.49 3.96
N THR A 18 1.38 -66.06 5.11
CA THR A 18 1.74 -65.26 6.31
C THR A 18 3.07 -64.51 6.20
N LEU A 19 3.91 -64.81 5.19
CA LEU A 19 5.17 -64.10 4.91
C LEU A 19 5.01 -62.89 3.97
N PHE A 20 3.78 -62.61 3.49
CA PHE A 20 3.47 -61.46 2.63
C PHE A 20 2.61 -60.38 3.32
N SER A 21 2.78 -60.21 4.64
CA SER A 21 2.27 -59.02 5.34
C SER A 21 3.09 -57.78 4.95
N VAL A 22 2.68 -57.09 3.89
CA VAL A 22 3.23 -55.78 3.52
C VAL A 22 2.89 -54.77 4.61
N VAL A 23 3.90 -54.35 5.37
CA VAL A 23 3.77 -53.26 6.35
C VAL A 23 4.00 -51.94 5.60
N ILE A 24 2.93 -51.17 5.41
CA ILE A 24 2.98 -49.82 4.84
C ILE A 24 3.51 -48.85 5.90
N ALA A 25 4.36 -47.90 5.51
CA ALA A 25 4.87 -46.87 6.40
C ALA A 25 3.72 -45.98 6.94
N GLN A 26 3.79 -45.62 8.23
CA GLN A 26 2.78 -44.77 8.88
C GLN A 26 3.41 -43.45 9.28
N VAL A 27 2.80 -42.33 8.86
CA VAL A 27 3.28 -40.98 9.17
C VAL A 27 2.45 -40.40 10.32
N ASN A 28 3.12 -40.05 11.41
CA ASN A 28 2.48 -39.46 12.59
C ASN A 28 2.62 -37.93 12.56
N VAL A 29 1.52 -37.22 12.77
CA VAL A 29 1.50 -35.75 12.87
C VAL A 29 0.97 -35.32 14.23
N TYR A 30 1.74 -34.50 14.94
CA TYR A 30 1.45 -34.01 16.29
C TYR A 30 1.23 -32.50 16.28
N HIS A 31 0.27 -31.99 17.05
CA HIS A 31 0.19 -30.55 17.35
C HIS A 31 1.34 -30.15 18.29
N VAL A 32 1.90 -28.96 18.08
CA VAL A 32 3.06 -28.45 18.83
C VAL A 32 2.60 -27.32 19.75
N GLY A 33 2.64 -27.60 21.06
CA GLY A 33 2.37 -26.64 22.13
C GLY A 33 3.61 -26.38 22.99
N ALA A 34 3.46 -25.52 24.01
CA ALA A 34 4.56 -25.09 24.87
C ALA A 34 5.22 -26.21 25.72
N SER A 35 4.60 -27.39 25.80
CA SER A 35 5.06 -28.56 26.56
C SER A 35 5.52 -29.74 25.69
N THR A 36 5.50 -29.61 24.36
CA THR A 36 5.82 -30.72 23.44
C THR A 36 7.33 -30.99 23.38
N ASP A 37 7.78 -32.08 24.01
CA ASP A 37 9.16 -32.55 23.86
C ASP A 37 9.34 -33.33 22.54
N LEU A 38 10.25 -32.83 21.69
CA LEU A 38 10.62 -33.43 20.41
C LEU A 38 12.03 -34.08 20.45
N SER A 39 12.67 -34.13 21.63
CA SER A 39 14.03 -34.62 21.82
C SER A 39 14.18 -36.07 21.34
N GLY A 40 15.00 -36.28 20.31
CA GLY A 40 15.29 -37.61 19.74
C GLY A 40 14.34 -38.07 18.63
N LYS A 41 13.36 -37.24 18.20
CA LYS A 41 12.51 -37.52 17.04
C LYS A 41 13.00 -36.81 15.79
N ASN A 42 13.02 -37.50 14.65
CA ASN A 42 13.33 -36.92 13.34
C ASN A 42 12.02 -36.54 12.63
N GLY A 43 11.95 -35.33 12.06
CA GLY A 43 10.70 -34.85 11.47
C GLY A 43 10.73 -33.42 10.94
N LEU A 44 9.56 -32.95 10.48
CA LEU A 44 9.37 -31.66 9.82
C LEU A 44 8.25 -30.84 10.49
N LEU A 45 8.43 -29.52 10.58
CA LEU A 45 7.43 -28.59 11.11
C LEU A 45 6.69 -27.84 10.00
N TYR A 46 5.36 -27.75 10.13
CA TYR A 46 4.51 -26.88 9.35
C TYR A 46 3.43 -26.23 10.24
N ALA A 47 2.63 -25.33 9.70
CA ALA A 47 1.57 -24.60 10.39
C ALA A 47 0.31 -24.49 9.53
N LEU A 48 -0.77 -23.92 10.07
CA LEU A 48 -1.98 -23.65 9.30
C LEU A 48 -2.07 -22.22 8.76
N PRO A 49 -2.94 -21.98 7.77
CA PRO A 49 -3.24 -20.64 7.29
C PRO A 49 -3.90 -19.73 8.33
N GLN A 50 -3.41 -18.50 8.44
CA GLN A 50 -4.18 -17.36 8.93
C GLN A 50 -4.22 -16.28 7.82
N THR A 51 -5.39 -15.66 7.61
CA THR A 51 -5.53 -14.57 6.65
C THR A 51 -5.32 -13.24 7.36
N ALA A 52 -4.28 -12.52 6.96
CA ALA A 52 -4.15 -11.09 7.21
C ALA A 52 -4.85 -10.32 6.07
N ILE A 53 -5.42 -9.16 6.37
CA ILE A 53 -5.97 -8.24 5.39
C ILE A 53 -5.03 -7.04 5.33
N GLN A 54 -4.38 -6.89 4.18
CA GLN A 54 -3.63 -5.70 3.82
C GLN A 54 -4.62 -4.66 3.28
N VAL A 55 -4.59 -3.46 3.86
CA VAL A 55 -5.41 -2.31 3.50
C VAL A 55 -4.47 -1.21 3.02
N ASP A 56 -4.42 -1.01 1.71
CA ASP A 56 -3.61 0.02 1.07
C ASP A 56 -4.46 1.25 0.81
N VAL A 57 -4.18 2.34 1.51
CA VAL A 57 -4.95 3.60 1.47
C VAL A 57 -4.15 4.65 0.73
N LYS A 58 -4.70 5.14 -0.38
CA LYS A 58 -4.12 6.25 -1.16
C LYS A 58 -4.84 7.55 -0.81
N VAL A 59 -4.07 8.56 -0.42
CA VAL A 59 -4.57 9.86 0.02
C VAL A 59 -3.92 10.95 -0.81
N ARG A 60 -4.74 11.75 -1.51
CA ARG A 60 -4.28 13.01 -2.10
C ARG A 60 -4.15 14.03 -0.98
N LYS A 61 -2.96 14.60 -0.84
CA LYS A 61 -2.68 15.80 -0.05
C LYS A 61 -2.57 16.96 -1.03
N THR A 62 -3.43 17.96 -0.85
CA THR A 62 -3.49 19.17 -1.67
C THR A 62 -3.05 20.35 -0.82
N ASP A 63 -1.81 20.81 -1.01
CA ASP A 63 -1.25 21.97 -0.32
C ASP A 63 -1.51 23.23 -1.15
N ASN A 64 -2.32 24.14 -0.61
CA ASN A 64 -2.64 25.42 -1.21
C ASN A 64 -1.83 26.53 -0.53
N LYS A 65 -1.11 27.30 -1.34
CA LYS A 65 -0.25 28.40 -0.90
C LYS A 65 -0.78 29.72 -1.41
N LYS A 66 -0.92 30.69 -0.50
CA LYS A 66 -1.41 32.04 -0.80
C LYS A 66 -0.46 32.74 -1.77
N GLY A 67 -1.00 33.35 -2.82
CA GLY A 67 -0.22 34.23 -3.70
C GLY A 67 0.14 35.55 -2.98
N PRO A 68 1.35 36.12 -3.16
CA PRO A 68 1.76 37.36 -2.51
C PRO A 68 0.81 38.55 -2.74
N TYR A 69 0.05 38.54 -3.85
CA TYR A 69 -0.88 39.59 -4.24
C TYR A 69 -2.36 39.16 -4.20
N ALA A 70 -2.69 38.05 -3.53
CA ALA A 70 -4.05 37.49 -3.52
C ALA A 70 -5.13 38.46 -3.02
N GLU A 71 -4.81 39.34 -2.08
CA GLU A 71 -5.73 40.37 -1.56
C GLU A 71 -6.12 41.42 -2.61
N TYR A 72 -5.33 41.57 -3.68
CA TYR A 72 -5.55 42.51 -4.77
C TYR A 72 -6.18 41.88 -6.01
N ALA A 73 -6.42 40.56 -6.01
CA ALA A 73 -6.87 39.80 -7.17
C ALA A 73 -8.24 40.25 -7.70
N ALA A 74 -9.23 40.45 -6.81
CA ALA A 74 -10.52 41.01 -7.17
C ALA A 74 -10.41 42.46 -7.69
N LYS A 75 -9.54 43.28 -7.08
CA LYS A 75 -9.39 44.71 -7.41
C LYS A 75 -8.79 44.96 -8.80
N TYR A 76 -7.81 44.16 -9.22
CA TYR A 76 -7.07 44.41 -10.47
C TYR A 76 -7.32 43.38 -11.58
N LEU A 77 -7.83 42.19 -11.25
CA LEU A 77 -8.02 41.09 -12.21
C LEU A 77 -9.45 40.52 -12.23
N ASP A 78 -10.36 41.04 -11.39
CA ASP A 78 -11.76 40.56 -11.26
C ASP A 78 -11.83 39.06 -10.87
N LEU A 79 -10.88 38.62 -10.02
CA LEU A 79 -10.75 37.23 -9.58
C LEU A 79 -11.23 37.04 -8.13
N ASP A 80 -12.46 36.54 -7.95
CA ASP A 80 -13.04 36.24 -6.63
C ASP A 80 -12.55 34.90 -6.02
N LYS A 81 -12.16 33.94 -6.85
CA LYS A 81 -11.82 32.57 -6.44
C LYS A 81 -10.30 32.38 -6.33
N VAL A 82 -9.71 32.94 -5.28
CA VAL A 82 -8.25 32.87 -5.01
C VAL A 82 -7.93 32.29 -3.64
N ILE A 83 -6.71 31.76 -3.49
CA ILE A 83 -6.21 31.23 -2.21
C ILE A 83 -5.82 32.41 -1.32
N LEU A 84 -6.65 32.74 -0.32
CA LEU A 84 -6.44 33.87 0.60
C LEU A 84 -5.55 33.55 1.81
N ASN A 85 -5.38 32.27 2.13
CA ASN A 85 -4.55 31.77 3.24
C ASN A 85 -3.92 30.44 2.86
N ASP A 86 -2.78 30.11 3.45
CA ASP A 86 -2.19 28.77 3.33
C ASP A 86 -3.08 27.72 4.02
N TYR A 87 -3.36 26.61 3.33
CA TYR A 87 -4.03 25.46 3.93
C TYR A 87 -3.70 24.15 3.19
N SER A 88 -3.67 23.05 3.94
CA SER A 88 -3.61 21.70 3.40
C SER A 88 -4.98 21.05 3.45
N GLN A 89 -5.35 20.33 2.40
CA GLN A 89 -6.51 19.45 2.38
C GLN A 89 -6.08 18.02 2.08
N TYR A 90 -6.84 17.06 2.62
CA TYR A 90 -6.61 15.64 2.45
C TYR A 90 -7.88 14.98 1.94
N GLU A 91 -7.74 14.08 0.99
CA GLU A 91 -8.82 13.31 0.39
C GLU A 91 -8.35 11.86 0.22
N VAL A 92 -9.10 10.88 0.74
CA VAL A 92 -8.83 9.48 0.42
C VAL A 92 -9.33 9.22 -1.00
N ILE A 93 -8.42 8.93 -1.92
CA ILE A 93 -8.71 8.74 -3.35
C ILE A 93 -8.88 7.26 -3.72
N GLY A 94 -8.52 6.34 -2.83
CA GLY A 94 -8.74 4.91 -3.02
C GLY A 94 -8.32 4.08 -1.81
N VAL A 95 -9.01 2.96 -1.63
CA VAL A 95 -8.65 1.91 -0.68
C VAL A 95 -8.60 0.59 -1.44
N GLU A 96 -7.51 -0.14 -1.32
CA GLU A 96 -7.36 -1.49 -1.88
C GLU A 96 -7.25 -2.52 -0.75
N LEU A 97 -8.01 -3.62 -0.89
CA LEU A 97 -8.08 -4.69 0.10
C LEU A 97 -7.45 -5.96 -0.47
N THR A 98 -6.35 -6.41 0.13
CA THR A 98 -5.58 -7.56 -0.35
C THR A 98 -5.43 -8.60 0.75
N PRO A 99 -6.01 -9.81 0.61
CA PRO A 99 -5.77 -10.89 1.56
C PRO A 99 -4.34 -11.44 1.40
N VAL A 100 -3.60 -11.46 2.50
CA VAL A 100 -2.23 -11.97 2.61
C VAL A 100 -2.22 -13.16 3.57
N ALA A 101 -1.61 -14.26 3.15
CA ALA A 101 -1.46 -15.44 3.98
C ALA A 101 -0.28 -15.29 4.96
N VAL A 102 -0.53 -15.49 6.24
CA VAL A 102 0.50 -15.58 7.30
C VAL A 102 0.39 -16.93 8.03
N PRO A 103 1.47 -17.46 8.63
CA PRO A 103 1.39 -18.65 9.47
C PRO A 103 0.59 -18.37 10.75
N ASP A 104 -0.35 -19.25 11.08
CA ASP A 104 -1.07 -19.25 12.35
C ASP A 104 -0.13 -19.64 13.50
N LYS A 105 -0.04 -18.82 14.55
CA LYS A 105 0.89 -19.00 15.67
C LYS A 105 0.50 -20.11 16.63
N ASP A 106 -0.78 -20.45 16.70
CA ASP A 106 -1.34 -21.40 17.66
C ASP A 106 -1.52 -22.79 17.03
N ASN A 107 -1.28 -22.91 15.72
CA ASN A 107 -1.58 -24.10 14.92
C ASN A 107 -0.32 -24.60 14.17
N PHE A 108 0.74 -24.90 14.93
CA PHE A 108 1.93 -25.62 14.45
C PHE A 108 1.80 -27.14 14.61
N TYR A 109 2.39 -27.88 13.67
CA TYR A 109 2.33 -29.33 13.61
C TYR A 109 3.68 -29.95 13.22
N PHE A 110 4.07 -31.03 13.91
CA PHE A 110 5.29 -31.79 13.69
C PHE A 110 4.97 -33.14 13.03
N VAL A 111 5.65 -33.43 11.93
CA VAL A 111 5.54 -34.65 11.13
C VAL A 111 6.73 -35.55 11.43
N GLU A 112 6.53 -36.71 12.03
CA GLU A 112 7.60 -37.67 12.33
C GLU A 112 7.95 -38.53 11.10
N LEU A 113 9.25 -38.74 10.86
CA LEU A 113 9.81 -39.50 9.73
C LEU A 113 10.63 -40.70 10.23
N ASP A 114 10.27 -41.91 9.82
CA ASP A 114 10.99 -43.16 10.16
C ASP A 114 12.19 -43.40 9.21
N GLU A 115 13.30 -43.95 9.73
CA GLU A 115 14.55 -44.17 8.98
C GLU A 115 14.40 -45.11 7.78
N ARG A 116 13.36 -45.95 7.78
CA ARG A 116 13.06 -46.89 6.69
C ARG A 116 12.51 -46.19 5.44
N ALA A 117 11.76 -45.09 5.61
CA ALA A 117 11.19 -44.32 4.50
C ALA A 117 12.25 -43.63 3.63
N THR A 118 13.53 -43.63 4.04
CA THR A 118 14.62 -42.91 3.36
C THR A 118 15.63 -43.81 2.64
N LYS A 119 15.57 -45.15 2.78
CA LYS A 119 16.72 -46.02 2.43
C LYS A 119 16.54 -47.05 1.31
N GLU A 120 15.32 -47.40 0.91
CA GLU A 120 15.06 -48.27 -0.26
C GLU A 120 13.99 -47.61 -1.14
N GLY A 121 14.19 -47.59 -2.46
CA GLY A 121 13.67 -46.49 -3.29
C GLY A 121 12.27 -46.67 -3.89
N LYS A 122 11.54 -45.59 -4.21
CA LYS A 122 11.80 -44.17 -3.91
C LYS A 122 10.63 -43.29 -4.40
N SER A 123 10.16 -42.39 -3.55
CA SER A 123 10.32 -40.92 -3.66
C SER A 123 9.64 -40.26 -2.46
N LEU A 124 9.95 -38.99 -2.12
CA LEU A 124 9.02 -38.18 -1.31
C LEU A 124 9.19 -36.65 -1.30
N MET A 125 8.27 -35.95 -1.99
CA MET A 125 8.32 -34.49 -2.13
C MET A 125 7.15 -33.75 -1.45
N LEU A 126 7.53 -32.82 -0.58
CA LEU A 126 6.67 -31.88 0.13
C LEU A 126 7.00 -30.44 -0.35
N SER A 127 6.21 -29.87 -1.28
CA SER A 127 6.31 -28.45 -1.73
C SER A 127 5.08 -27.60 -1.36
N LEU A 128 5.18 -26.93 -0.23
CA LEU A 128 4.13 -26.29 0.52
C LEU A 128 4.44 -24.77 0.56
N SER A 129 3.46 -23.90 0.32
CA SER A 129 3.48 -22.45 0.66
C SER A 129 2.08 -21.87 0.52
N GLN A 130 1.72 -20.70 1.03
CA GLN A 130 2.49 -19.77 1.87
C GLN A 130 2.05 -19.85 3.34
N SER A 131 0.76 -20.10 3.56
CA SER A 131 0.08 -20.11 4.85
C SER A 131 0.45 -21.35 5.69
N GLY A 132 1.67 -21.33 6.24
CA GLY A 132 2.19 -22.29 7.21
C GLY A 132 3.00 -23.46 6.65
N LEU A 133 3.81 -23.28 5.60
CA LEU A 133 4.03 -24.40 4.69
C LEU A 133 5.43 -24.44 4.01
N ILE A 134 6.04 -25.64 3.98
CA ILE A 134 7.41 -26.08 3.56
C ILE A 134 7.68 -26.18 2.03
N LEU A 135 8.45 -25.27 1.44
CA LEU A 135 8.56 -25.09 -0.02
C LEU A 135 9.11 -26.23 -0.92
N GLY A 136 9.72 -27.30 -0.42
CA GLY A 136 10.16 -28.43 -1.27
C GLY A 136 10.95 -29.52 -0.57
N LEU A 137 11.00 -30.71 -1.20
CA LEU A 137 11.83 -31.86 -0.84
C LEU A 137 12.14 -32.74 -2.07
N ASP A 138 12.96 -32.23 -2.99
CA ASP A 138 13.65 -33.02 -4.03
C ASP A 138 14.91 -32.28 -4.53
N ASN A 139 15.88 -32.99 -5.11
CA ASN A 139 17.31 -32.61 -5.06
C ASN A 139 17.86 -31.77 -6.23
N SER A 140 17.04 -31.03 -6.99
CA SER A 140 17.56 -30.12 -8.04
C SER A 140 16.62 -28.99 -8.46
N LEU A 141 16.87 -27.75 -8.02
CA LEU A 141 16.29 -26.52 -8.59
C LEU A 141 17.31 -25.37 -8.60
N LYS A 142 17.23 -24.47 -9.60
CA LYS A 142 18.11 -23.29 -9.76
C LYS A 142 17.45 -22.01 -9.23
N PRO A 143 18.19 -21.08 -8.61
CA PRO A 143 17.64 -19.85 -8.03
C PRO A 143 17.52 -18.71 -9.05
N GLY A 144 16.41 -17.95 -9.03
CA GLY A 144 16.21 -16.91 -10.04
C GLY A 144 15.08 -15.88 -9.85
N ASP A 145 14.57 -15.59 -8.64
CA ASP A 145 13.39 -14.70 -8.45
C ASP A 145 13.56 -13.59 -7.38
N ILE A 146 14.79 -13.14 -7.08
CA ILE A 146 15.04 -12.17 -5.98
C ILE A 146 15.49 -10.77 -6.49
N LYS A 147 15.71 -10.58 -7.80
CA LYS A 147 16.34 -9.35 -8.31
C LYS A 147 15.40 -8.17 -8.59
N ASP A 148 14.11 -8.38 -8.80
CA ASP A 148 13.22 -7.32 -9.31
C ASP A 148 12.64 -6.41 -8.21
N VAL A 149 12.70 -6.82 -6.94
CA VAL A 149 12.11 -6.09 -5.80
C VAL A 149 12.94 -4.88 -5.35
N ILE A 150 14.26 -4.88 -5.59
CA ILE A 150 15.18 -3.84 -5.08
C ILE A 150 15.27 -2.62 -6.02
N ALA A 151 14.77 -2.72 -7.25
CA ALA A 151 14.94 -1.70 -8.29
C ALA A 151 13.97 -0.51 -8.22
N GLN A 152 12.93 -0.54 -7.37
CA GLN A 152 11.85 0.46 -7.37
C GLN A 152 11.84 1.48 -6.20
N ILE A 153 12.82 1.43 -5.28
CA ILE A 153 12.78 2.21 -4.02
C ILE A 153 13.73 3.44 -4.05
N LYS A 154 13.98 4.04 -5.24
CA LYS A 154 14.72 5.31 -5.36
C LYS A 154 14.14 6.22 -6.45
N GLY A 155 13.19 7.07 -6.04
CA GLY A 155 12.55 8.06 -6.90
C GLY A 155 11.91 9.18 -6.08
N GLY A 156 12.74 10.03 -5.48
CA GLY A 156 12.32 11.25 -4.79
C GLY A 156 13.35 12.34 -5.04
N ASN A 157 13.05 13.25 -5.97
CA ASN A 157 13.87 14.43 -6.23
C ASN A 157 13.17 15.65 -5.61
N ASP A 158 13.84 16.31 -4.67
CA ASP A 158 13.39 17.58 -4.10
C ASP A 158 13.54 18.72 -5.13
N ALA A 159 12.53 18.89 -5.98
CA ALA A 159 12.47 19.96 -6.99
C ALA A 159 11.80 21.25 -6.45
N TYR A 160 12.05 21.59 -5.18
CA TYR A 160 11.22 22.55 -4.42
C TYR A 160 11.91 23.87 -4.01
N SER A 161 13.21 24.06 -4.24
CA SER A 161 13.91 25.30 -3.82
C SER A 161 13.73 26.48 -4.77
N ASP A 162 13.53 26.24 -6.07
CA ASP A 162 13.83 27.27 -7.09
C ASP A 162 12.59 28.00 -7.63
N LEU A 163 11.37 27.58 -7.27
CA LEU A 163 10.13 28.08 -7.89
C LEU A 163 9.81 29.56 -7.59
N PHE A 164 10.47 30.16 -6.58
CA PHE A 164 10.36 31.58 -6.25
C PHE A 164 11.61 32.40 -6.58
N ALA A 165 12.69 31.77 -7.09
CA ALA A 165 13.95 32.47 -7.37
C ALA A 165 13.88 33.44 -8.56
N TYR A 166 12.88 33.29 -9.43
CA TYR A 166 12.75 34.07 -10.68
C TYR A 166 12.12 35.46 -10.52
N PHE A 167 11.49 35.75 -9.37
CA PHE A 167 10.81 37.03 -9.11
C PHE A 167 11.66 38.03 -8.32
N ALA A 168 12.97 38.02 -8.56
CA ALA A 168 13.88 39.09 -8.13
C ALA A 168 13.75 40.33 -9.03
N GLU A 169 12.51 40.81 -9.23
CA GLU A 169 12.30 42.18 -9.70
C GLU A 169 12.96 43.15 -8.72
N THR A 170 13.48 44.28 -9.22
CA THR A 170 14.10 45.28 -8.36
C THR A 170 13.05 45.84 -7.39
N ASN A 171 13.08 45.34 -6.15
CA ASN A 171 12.20 45.76 -5.06
C ASN A 171 12.30 47.26 -4.77
N LEU A 172 13.39 47.91 -5.19
CA LEU A 172 13.63 49.34 -5.03
C LEU A 172 13.26 50.11 -6.30
N TYR A 173 12.54 51.21 -6.14
CA TYR A 173 12.38 52.24 -7.18
C TYR A 173 13.05 53.54 -6.75
N GLU A 174 13.47 54.34 -7.72
CA GLU A 174 14.06 55.65 -7.50
C GLU A 174 12.96 56.70 -7.33
N LYS A 175 12.81 57.23 -6.12
CA LYS A 175 11.94 58.38 -5.84
C LYS A 175 12.77 59.66 -5.81
N THR A 176 12.39 60.62 -6.66
CA THR A 176 13.04 61.93 -6.75
C THR A 176 12.26 62.97 -5.94
N ASP A 177 12.76 63.32 -4.75
CA ASP A 177 12.20 64.39 -3.93
C ASP A 177 12.85 65.75 -4.30
N THR A 178 12.04 66.80 -4.44
CA THR A 178 12.52 68.16 -4.80
C THR A 178 12.77 68.99 -3.54
N ILE A 179 14.04 69.15 -3.16
CA ILE A 179 14.46 69.97 -2.03
C ILE A 179 14.66 71.43 -2.47
N ILE A 180 13.83 72.32 -1.94
CA ILE A 180 13.90 73.76 -2.21
C ILE A 180 14.75 74.44 -1.14
N ARG A 181 16.03 74.69 -1.44
CA ARG A 181 16.95 75.38 -0.52
C ARG A 181 17.01 76.87 -0.84
N LYS A 182 16.43 77.69 0.03
CA LYS A 182 16.52 79.15 0.00
C LYS A 182 17.87 79.58 0.59
N VAL A 183 18.82 79.97 -0.26
CA VAL A 183 20.12 80.48 0.16
C VAL A 183 20.08 82.00 0.10
N VAL A 184 20.36 82.67 1.21
CA VAL A 184 20.55 84.12 1.27
C VAL A 184 22.05 84.38 1.21
N VAL A 185 22.49 85.18 0.23
CA VAL A 185 23.89 85.62 0.13
C VAL A 185 23.87 87.14 0.05
N ASP A 186 24.57 87.76 0.99
CA ASP A 186 24.74 89.21 1.23
C ASP A 186 23.43 90.02 1.39
N THR A 187 22.61 90.12 0.34
CA THR A 187 21.27 90.73 0.37
C THR A 187 20.25 90.08 -0.58
N ALA A 188 20.65 89.10 -1.39
CA ALA A 188 19.79 88.47 -2.39
C ALA A 188 19.31 87.07 -1.96
N VAL A 189 18.04 86.77 -2.26
CA VAL A 189 17.44 85.44 -2.06
C VAL A 189 17.60 84.61 -3.32
N ILE A 190 18.39 83.54 -3.25
CA ILE A 190 18.56 82.57 -4.34
C ILE A 190 17.86 81.26 -3.95
N ILE A 191 16.82 80.89 -4.69
CA ILE A 191 16.14 79.61 -4.52
C ILE A 191 16.83 78.57 -5.39
N LYS A 192 17.57 77.64 -4.77
CA LYS A 192 18.17 76.50 -5.46
C LYS A 192 17.30 75.26 -5.24
N LYS A 193 16.83 74.65 -6.33
CA LYS A 193 16.16 73.35 -6.32
C LYS A 193 17.23 72.28 -6.46
N TYR A 194 17.25 71.33 -5.53
CA TYR A 194 18.06 70.12 -5.58
C TYR A 194 17.09 68.94 -5.73
N PHE A 195 17.44 67.98 -6.59
CA PHE A 195 16.75 66.71 -6.67
C PHE A 195 17.52 65.72 -5.82
N GLU A 196 16.91 65.20 -4.75
CA GLU A 196 17.46 64.08 -3.99
C GLU A 196 16.79 62.79 -4.46
N HIS A 197 17.63 61.85 -4.85
CA HIS A 197 17.24 60.55 -5.38
C HIS A 197 17.34 59.53 -4.24
N ARG A 198 16.23 58.90 -3.87
CA ARG A 198 16.17 57.90 -2.81
C ARG A 198 15.59 56.60 -3.34
N TRP A 199 16.28 55.50 -3.09
CA TRP A 199 15.75 54.16 -3.29
C TRP A 199 14.71 53.85 -2.21
N ILE A 200 13.49 53.53 -2.63
CA ILE A 200 12.37 53.17 -1.76
C ILE A 200 11.85 51.80 -2.17
N GLU A 201 11.52 50.95 -1.20
CA GLU A 201 10.90 49.68 -1.49
C GLU A 201 9.47 49.88 -2.01
N LYS A 202 9.15 49.27 -3.17
CA LYS A 202 7.79 49.22 -3.71
C LYS A 202 6.86 48.56 -2.68
N SER A 203 5.70 49.15 -2.43
CA SER A 203 4.64 48.53 -1.63
C SER A 203 4.07 47.29 -2.33
N ASN A 204 3.44 46.38 -1.57
CA ASN A 204 2.82 45.19 -2.15
C ASN A 204 1.70 45.52 -3.14
N GLU A 205 1.00 46.65 -2.95
CA GLU A 205 -0.02 47.13 -3.90
C GLU A 205 0.62 47.64 -5.20
N GLU A 206 1.74 48.39 -5.14
CA GLU A 206 2.47 48.82 -6.33
C GLU A 206 3.01 47.62 -7.13
N LYS A 207 3.59 46.62 -6.45
CA LYS A 207 4.05 45.37 -7.10
C LYS A 207 2.88 44.56 -7.70
N ALA A 208 1.72 44.54 -7.03
CA ALA A 208 0.51 43.93 -7.58
C ALA A 208 0.01 44.66 -8.84
N VAL A 209 0.04 46.00 -8.87
CA VAL A 209 -0.32 46.77 -10.07
C VAL A 209 0.64 46.45 -11.24
N GLU A 210 1.94 46.36 -10.97
CA GLU A 210 2.96 46.00 -11.97
C GLU A 210 2.73 44.60 -12.54
N ALA A 211 2.48 43.60 -11.69
CA ALA A 211 2.13 42.24 -12.10
C ALA A 211 0.81 42.17 -12.92
N ALA A 212 -0.22 42.92 -12.53
CA ALA A 212 -1.49 42.97 -13.28
C ALA A 212 -1.34 43.64 -14.67
N ASN A 213 -0.51 44.68 -14.76
CA ASN A 213 -0.14 45.30 -16.03
C ASN A 213 0.67 44.34 -16.91
N MET A 214 1.55 43.52 -16.32
CA MET A 214 2.32 42.51 -17.04
C MET A 214 1.42 41.39 -17.59
N ILE A 215 0.43 40.91 -16.83
CA ILE A 215 -0.61 39.98 -17.33
C ILE A 215 -1.34 40.58 -18.53
N SER A 216 -1.77 41.85 -18.43
CA SER A 216 -2.46 42.55 -19.51
C SER A 216 -1.60 42.65 -20.78
N LYS A 217 -0.31 42.97 -20.61
CA LYS A 217 0.68 43.04 -21.70
C LYS A 217 0.97 41.68 -22.33
N ILE A 218 1.01 40.60 -21.54
CA ILE A 218 1.16 39.22 -22.05
C ILE A 218 -0.05 38.84 -22.90
N ARG A 219 -1.27 39.15 -22.44
CA ARG A 219 -2.52 38.92 -23.20
C ARG A 219 -2.57 39.70 -24.51
N GLU A 220 -2.17 40.97 -24.50
CA GLU A 220 -2.07 41.80 -25.70
C GLU A 220 -1.04 41.22 -26.70
N ASN A 221 0.17 40.90 -26.24
CA ASN A 221 1.20 40.26 -27.07
C ASN A 221 0.72 38.95 -27.68
N ARG A 222 0.01 38.13 -26.90
CA ARG A 222 -0.56 36.85 -27.34
C ARG A 222 -1.67 37.05 -28.39
N PHE A 223 -2.54 38.03 -28.20
CA PHE A 223 -3.54 38.41 -29.21
C PHE A 223 -2.86 38.89 -30.51
N ASN A 224 -1.84 39.74 -30.42
CA ASN A 224 -1.11 40.25 -31.58
C ASN A 224 -0.35 39.13 -32.35
N LEU A 225 0.22 38.17 -31.63
CA LEU A 225 0.84 36.96 -32.20
C LEU A 225 -0.18 36.11 -32.97
N LEU A 226 -1.33 35.81 -32.35
CA LEU A 226 -2.35 34.93 -32.94
C LEU A 226 -3.14 35.58 -34.08
N THR A 227 -3.26 36.90 -34.09
CA THR A 227 -3.92 37.66 -35.18
C THR A 227 -3.01 37.97 -36.36
N GLY A 228 -1.71 37.64 -36.27
CA GLY A 228 -0.76 37.89 -37.36
C GLY A 228 -0.42 39.37 -37.55
N TYR A 229 -0.43 40.18 -36.48
CA TYR A 229 -0.04 41.58 -36.52
C TYR A 229 1.47 41.78 -36.83
N GLN A 230 2.27 40.72 -36.70
CA GLN A 230 3.70 40.73 -37.02
C GLN A 230 3.91 40.62 -38.54
N GLU A 231 4.72 41.53 -39.09
CA GLU A 231 5.07 41.60 -40.53
C GLU A 231 5.86 40.39 -41.04
N VAL A 232 6.27 39.47 -40.15
CA VAL A 232 7.07 38.28 -40.44
C VAL A 232 6.22 37.03 -40.23
N ALA A 233 6.08 36.22 -41.27
CA ALA A 233 5.42 34.92 -41.17
C ALA A 233 6.29 33.92 -40.38
N TYR A 234 5.76 33.43 -39.26
CA TYR A 234 6.41 32.38 -38.46
C TYR A 234 6.05 30.98 -38.96
N GLU A 235 6.98 30.04 -38.84
CA GLU A 235 6.68 28.62 -39.00
C GLU A 235 5.75 28.12 -37.88
N ALA A 236 4.88 27.16 -38.19
CA ALA A 236 3.85 26.68 -37.25
C ALA A 236 4.42 26.17 -35.91
N GLY A 237 5.59 25.53 -35.92
CA GLY A 237 6.26 25.06 -34.71
C GLY A 237 6.77 26.21 -33.82
N ALA A 238 7.30 27.27 -34.43
CA ALA A 238 7.76 28.46 -33.71
C ALA A 238 6.59 29.24 -33.10
N LEU A 239 5.47 29.39 -33.85
CA LEU A 239 4.25 30.02 -33.34
C LEU A 239 3.67 29.25 -32.14
N MET A 240 3.60 27.93 -32.23
CA MET A 240 3.13 27.08 -31.12
C MET A 240 4.00 27.21 -29.87
N TYR A 241 5.33 27.23 -30.03
CA TYR A 241 6.25 27.44 -28.90
C TYR A 241 6.08 28.82 -28.25
N MET A 242 5.98 29.88 -29.05
CA MET A 242 5.77 31.24 -28.54
C MET A 242 4.42 31.39 -27.81
N ASP A 243 3.35 30.78 -28.33
CA ASP A 243 2.04 30.76 -27.64
C ASP A 243 2.13 30.02 -26.30
N GLN A 244 2.83 28.89 -26.24
CA GLN A 244 3.04 28.11 -25.03
C GLN A 244 3.84 28.87 -23.96
N GLU A 245 4.93 29.54 -24.32
CA GLU A 245 5.70 30.35 -23.34
C GLU A 245 4.90 31.59 -22.90
N LEU A 246 4.09 32.21 -23.77
CA LEU A 246 3.17 33.29 -23.37
C LEU A 246 2.10 32.80 -22.39
N GLN A 247 1.47 31.66 -22.65
CA GLN A 247 0.51 31.03 -21.71
C GLN A 247 1.15 30.71 -20.37
N LYS A 248 2.39 30.19 -20.37
CA LYS A 248 3.15 29.86 -19.17
C LYS A 248 3.48 31.12 -18.36
N MET A 249 4.01 32.16 -18.99
CA MET A 249 4.24 33.46 -18.33
C MET A 249 2.93 34.05 -17.78
N GLU A 250 1.82 33.98 -18.52
CA GLU A 250 0.52 34.44 -18.00
C GLU A 250 0.12 33.66 -16.73
N LYS A 251 0.25 32.33 -16.75
CA LYS A 251 -0.03 31.46 -15.60
C LYS A 251 0.88 31.78 -14.41
N ASP A 252 2.16 32.01 -14.64
CA ASP A 252 3.15 32.29 -13.60
C ASP A 252 2.85 33.64 -12.92
N TYR A 253 2.56 34.71 -13.68
CA TYR A 253 2.12 35.98 -13.11
C TYR A 253 0.73 35.90 -12.45
N LEU A 254 -0.22 35.14 -13.01
CA LEU A 254 -1.53 34.89 -12.38
C LEU A 254 -1.36 34.18 -11.03
N SER A 255 -0.39 33.27 -10.89
CA SER A 255 -0.13 32.54 -9.65
C SER A 255 0.25 33.45 -8.47
N LEU A 256 0.81 34.63 -8.76
CA LEU A 256 1.09 35.66 -7.75
C LEU A 256 -0.19 36.19 -7.08
N PHE A 257 -1.34 36.10 -7.77
CA PHE A 257 -2.66 36.48 -7.27
C PHE A 257 -3.51 35.27 -6.86
N THR A 258 -3.57 34.22 -7.67
CA THR A 258 -4.42 33.05 -7.37
C THR A 258 -3.86 32.19 -6.25
N GLY A 259 -2.54 32.26 -6.02
CA GLY A 259 -1.78 31.26 -5.29
C GLY A 259 -1.40 30.07 -6.15
N ILE A 260 -0.72 29.12 -5.53
CA ILE A 260 -0.27 27.85 -6.15
C ILE A 260 -0.78 26.66 -5.34
N THR A 261 -1.09 25.58 -6.05
CA THR A 261 -1.60 24.33 -5.49
C THR A 261 -0.64 23.20 -5.86
N PHE A 262 -0.23 22.42 -4.86
CA PHE A 262 0.57 21.21 -5.03
C PHE A 262 -0.27 19.99 -4.65
N GLU A 263 -0.16 18.91 -5.44
CA GLU A 263 -0.78 17.62 -5.13
C GLU A 263 0.30 16.55 -4.90
N GLU A 264 0.18 15.84 -3.78
CA GLU A 264 1.03 14.72 -3.38
C GLU A 264 0.14 13.49 -3.13
N ILE A 265 0.56 12.31 -3.59
CA ILE A 265 -0.16 11.05 -3.31
C ILE A 265 0.58 10.29 -2.22
N LEU A 266 0.03 10.34 -1.00
CA LEU A 266 0.50 9.57 0.15
C LEU A 266 -0.09 8.16 0.08
N SER A 267 0.73 7.16 0.40
CA SER A 267 0.32 5.74 0.46
C SER A 267 0.55 5.19 1.86
N PHE A 268 -0.54 4.73 2.51
CA PHE A 268 -0.50 4.12 3.84
C PHE A 268 -0.86 2.63 3.73
N ASN A 269 -0.12 1.80 4.46
CA ASN A 269 -0.31 0.35 4.47
C ASN A 269 -0.66 -0.12 5.89
N TYR A 270 -1.79 -0.81 6.03
CA TYR A 270 -2.20 -1.44 7.28
C TYR A 270 -2.34 -2.94 7.08
N THR A 271 -1.70 -3.74 7.92
CA THR A 271 -1.85 -5.20 7.91
C THR A 271 -2.57 -5.63 9.18
N LEU A 272 -3.82 -6.07 9.05
CA LEU A 272 -4.69 -6.50 10.16
C LEU A 272 -4.91 -8.00 10.11
N VAL A 273 -4.92 -8.68 11.25
CA VAL A 273 -5.28 -10.10 11.35
C VAL A 273 -6.59 -10.20 12.13
N PRO A 274 -7.73 -10.50 11.46
CA PRO A 274 -9.00 -10.70 12.15
C PRO A 274 -8.93 -11.85 13.15
N ASP A 275 -9.42 -11.63 14.36
CA ASP A 275 -9.56 -12.67 15.38
C ASP A 275 -10.99 -13.24 15.34
N GLY A 276 -11.12 -14.56 15.33
CA GLY A 276 -12.43 -15.24 15.34
C GLY A 276 -13.17 -15.12 16.66
N SER A 277 -12.46 -14.85 17.76
CA SER A 277 -12.99 -14.79 19.13
C SER A 277 -13.56 -13.43 19.53
N ASN A 278 -13.27 -12.37 18.78
CA ASN A 278 -13.80 -11.03 19.06
C ASN A 278 -15.31 -10.96 18.72
N GLU A 279 -16.11 -10.49 19.70
CA GLU A 279 -17.55 -10.22 19.50
C GLU A 279 -17.80 -9.02 18.56
N SER A 280 -16.82 -8.12 18.41
CA SER A 280 -16.89 -7.00 17.48
C SER A 280 -16.30 -7.38 16.13
N ASP A 281 -17.18 -7.66 15.16
CA ASP A 281 -16.86 -7.78 13.74
C ASP A 281 -16.45 -6.42 13.08
N LYS A 282 -16.17 -5.37 13.87
CA LYS A 282 -15.59 -4.10 13.41
C LYS A 282 -14.22 -3.87 14.04
N ILE A 283 -13.22 -3.66 13.19
CA ILE A 283 -11.83 -3.37 13.59
C ILE A 283 -11.47 -1.95 13.13
N PRO A 284 -11.08 -1.02 14.01
CA PRO A 284 -10.64 0.32 13.60
C PRO A 284 -9.28 0.24 12.90
N ILE A 285 -9.14 0.86 11.72
CA ILE A 285 -7.92 0.82 10.91
C ILE A 285 -7.09 2.10 11.15
N PHE A 286 -7.74 3.25 10.98
CA PHE A 286 -7.17 4.58 11.12
C PHE A 286 -8.29 5.59 11.38
N ASN A 287 -7.95 6.80 11.81
CA ASN A 287 -8.87 7.93 11.76
C ASN A 287 -8.53 8.83 10.56
N PHE A 288 -9.53 9.46 9.96
CA PHE A 288 -9.36 10.37 8.83
C PHE A 288 -9.95 11.76 9.09
N SER A 289 -9.27 12.79 8.61
CA SER A 289 -9.74 14.17 8.63
C SER A 289 -9.25 14.90 7.39
N SER A 290 -10.14 15.63 6.71
CA SER A 290 -9.78 16.44 5.55
C SER A 290 -8.78 17.56 5.85
N ARG A 291 -8.50 17.86 7.13
CA ARG A 291 -7.52 18.88 7.56
C ARG A 291 -6.16 18.32 8.00
N THR A 292 -6.13 17.11 8.54
CA THR A 292 -4.92 16.52 9.13
C THR A 292 -4.49 15.21 8.47
N GLY A 293 -5.28 14.72 7.51
CA GLY A 293 -5.04 13.44 6.84
C GLY A 293 -5.38 12.26 7.72
N VAL A 294 -4.54 11.22 7.59
CA VAL A 294 -4.67 9.94 8.26
C VAL A 294 -3.92 9.96 9.59
N SER A 295 -4.54 9.44 10.65
CA SER A 295 -3.95 9.33 11.99
C SER A 295 -4.28 7.99 12.67
N ASP A 296 -3.59 7.71 13.77
CA ASP A 296 -3.69 6.45 14.50
C ASP A 296 -5.14 6.17 15.00
N PRO A 297 -5.66 4.93 14.88
CA PRO A 297 -7.01 4.57 15.32
C PRO A 297 -7.27 4.76 16.83
N THR A 298 -6.23 4.86 17.66
CA THR A 298 -6.33 5.19 19.10
C THR A 298 -6.44 6.69 19.36
N GLY A 299 -6.12 7.53 18.36
CA GLY A 299 -6.16 8.99 18.45
C GLY A 299 -7.57 9.56 18.60
N SER A 300 -7.63 10.82 19.05
CA SER A 300 -8.85 11.60 19.30
C SER A 300 -9.27 12.54 18.15
N GLY A 301 -8.49 12.59 17.07
CA GLY A 301 -8.76 13.44 15.91
C GLY A 301 -9.19 12.63 14.68
N GLY A 302 -10.18 13.14 13.94
CA GLY A 302 -10.72 12.52 12.73
C GLY A 302 -11.89 11.55 12.98
N GLU A 303 -12.59 11.21 11.91
CA GLU A 303 -13.62 10.17 11.89
C GLU A 303 -12.94 8.79 11.81
N LYS A 304 -13.43 7.82 12.59
CA LYS A 304 -12.82 6.47 12.66
C LYS A 304 -13.24 5.64 11.45
N VAL A 305 -12.27 5.16 10.68
CA VAL A 305 -12.49 4.23 9.58
C VAL A 305 -12.37 2.80 10.10
N TYR A 306 -13.41 2.01 9.85
CA TYR A 306 -13.50 0.63 10.29
C TYR A 306 -13.39 -0.35 9.12
N LEU A 307 -12.74 -1.48 9.39
CA LEU A 307 -12.86 -2.71 8.63
C LEU A 307 -14.02 -3.50 9.25
N GLU A 308 -15.13 -3.57 8.52
CA GLU A 308 -16.32 -4.35 8.89
C GLU A 308 -16.23 -5.74 8.28
N ILE A 309 -16.52 -6.76 9.10
CA ILE A 309 -16.38 -8.18 8.79
C ILE A 309 -17.77 -8.81 8.77
N ASN A 310 -18.17 -9.40 7.64
CA ASN A 310 -19.46 -10.08 7.53
C ASN A 310 -19.21 -11.56 7.21
N ARG A 311 -19.22 -12.39 8.26
CA ARG A 311 -19.05 -13.85 8.18
C ARG A 311 -20.26 -14.49 7.48
N SER A 312 -20.05 -15.51 6.66
CA SER A 312 -21.16 -16.19 5.94
C SER A 312 -21.82 -17.28 6.79
N GLY A 313 -21.08 -17.88 7.72
CA GLY A 313 -21.51 -19.00 8.55
C GLY A 313 -21.48 -20.37 7.84
N ASP A 314 -21.07 -20.43 6.57
CA ASP A 314 -21.14 -21.64 5.72
C ASP A 314 -20.40 -22.85 6.33
N THR A 315 -19.31 -22.59 7.06
CA THR A 315 -18.43 -23.58 7.71
C THR A 315 -19.01 -24.16 9.00
N GLN A 316 -19.98 -23.51 9.64
CA GLN A 316 -20.51 -23.92 10.95
C GLN A 316 -21.16 -25.32 10.94
N VAL A 317 -21.67 -25.77 9.79
CA VAL A 317 -22.29 -27.09 9.60
C VAL A 317 -21.28 -28.25 9.73
N LEU A 318 -19.98 -27.94 9.62
CA LEU A 318 -18.86 -28.87 9.77
C LEU A 318 -18.38 -28.98 11.24
N SER A 319 -18.59 -27.94 12.03
CA SER A 319 -18.22 -27.90 13.45
C SER A 319 -18.89 -29.02 14.24
N GLY A 320 -18.09 -29.85 14.91
CA GLY A 320 -18.56 -31.02 15.67
C GLY A 320 -18.77 -32.30 14.85
N LYS A 321 -18.53 -32.29 13.52
CA LYS A 321 -18.47 -33.51 12.68
C LYS A 321 -17.04 -33.91 12.32
N THR A 322 -16.10 -32.97 12.32
CA THR A 322 -14.66 -33.24 12.37
C THR A 322 -14.27 -33.54 13.82
N GLY A 323 -13.40 -34.53 14.03
CA GLY A 323 -12.96 -34.92 15.38
C GLY A 323 -12.19 -33.77 16.05
N THR A 324 -12.58 -33.41 17.27
CA THR A 324 -12.03 -32.26 17.99
C THR A 324 -10.56 -32.46 18.34
N VAL A 325 -9.66 -31.74 17.66
CA VAL A 325 -8.21 -31.78 17.88
C VAL A 325 -7.82 -30.85 19.04
N THR A 326 -8.39 -31.10 20.22
CA THR A 326 -8.10 -30.36 21.45
C THR A 326 -7.79 -31.35 22.57
N GLY A 327 -6.64 -32.00 22.47
CA GLY A 327 -6.20 -33.03 23.41
C GLY A 327 -4.89 -33.68 22.98
N GLU A 328 -4.05 -34.01 23.94
CA GLU A 328 -2.73 -34.59 23.71
C GLU A 328 -2.81 -35.95 23.00
N SER A 329 -1.93 -36.15 22.00
CA SER A 329 -1.64 -37.45 21.38
C SER A 329 -2.83 -38.22 20.79
N ILE A 330 -3.43 -37.71 19.70
CA ILE A 330 -4.22 -38.55 18.80
C ILE A 330 -3.27 -39.42 17.97
N VAL A 331 -2.96 -40.62 18.49
CA VAL A 331 -2.12 -41.61 17.79
C VAL A 331 -2.83 -42.05 16.51
N GLY A 332 -2.19 -41.84 15.35
CA GLY A 332 -2.70 -42.30 14.05
C GLY A 332 -3.51 -41.29 13.22
N THR A 333 -3.36 -39.97 13.44
CA THR A 333 -3.89 -38.96 12.50
C THR A 333 -2.84 -38.48 11.50
N GLY A 334 -3.23 -38.37 10.22
CA GLY A 334 -2.44 -37.73 9.18
C GLY A 334 -2.53 -36.20 9.24
N PHE A 335 -2.03 -35.55 8.20
CA PHE A 335 -1.80 -34.11 8.16
C PHE A 335 -3.07 -33.27 8.35
N PHE A 336 -2.97 -32.25 9.20
CA PHE A 336 -4.00 -31.23 9.42
C PHE A 336 -3.99 -30.15 8.33
N TYR A 337 -5.19 -29.72 7.93
CA TYR A 337 -5.47 -28.62 7.01
C TYR A 337 -6.63 -27.78 7.53
N ARG A 338 -6.86 -26.60 6.93
CA ARG A 338 -7.94 -25.67 7.32
C ARG A 338 -8.84 -25.38 6.14
N ILE A 339 -10.16 -25.44 6.32
CA ILE A 339 -11.15 -25.03 5.32
C ILE A 339 -11.58 -23.61 5.67
N PRO A 340 -11.22 -22.57 4.88
CA PRO A 340 -11.52 -21.18 5.19
C PRO A 340 -13.01 -20.84 5.01
N GLU A 341 -13.45 -19.75 5.62
CA GLU A 341 -14.79 -19.21 5.43
C GLU A 341 -14.80 -18.05 4.42
N ARG A 342 -15.86 -17.93 3.61
CA ARG A 342 -16.07 -16.75 2.75
C ARG A 342 -16.57 -15.60 3.62
N THR A 343 -15.93 -14.44 3.53
CA THR A 343 -16.27 -13.29 4.36
C THR A 343 -16.35 -12.03 3.52
N GLY A 344 -17.43 -11.27 3.70
CA GLY A 344 -17.59 -9.95 3.11
C GLY A 344 -16.88 -8.90 3.94
N ILE A 345 -15.80 -8.34 3.41
CA ILE A 345 -15.06 -7.25 4.04
C ILE A 345 -15.50 -5.93 3.44
N LYS A 346 -15.86 -4.97 4.30
CA LYS A 346 -16.26 -3.62 3.90
C LYS A 346 -15.40 -2.60 4.64
N VAL A 347 -14.89 -1.61 3.92
CA VAL A 347 -14.29 -0.40 4.48
C VAL A 347 -15.06 0.79 3.94
N GLU A 348 -15.61 1.60 4.85
CA GLU A 348 -16.33 2.83 4.56
C GLU A 348 -15.53 4.00 5.11
N VAL A 349 -15.04 4.85 4.22
CA VAL A 349 -14.25 6.05 4.55
C VAL A 349 -15.12 7.30 4.50
N SER A 350 -16.05 7.33 3.56
CA SER A 350 -17.08 8.36 3.40
C SER A 350 -18.30 7.74 2.71
N LYS A 351 -19.39 8.51 2.61
CA LYS A 351 -20.62 8.08 1.91
C LYS A 351 -20.36 7.69 0.44
N ASP A 352 -19.37 8.31 -0.19
CA ASP A 352 -19.05 8.14 -1.61
C ASP A 352 -17.91 7.14 -1.83
N LEU A 353 -17.08 6.87 -0.80
CA LEU A 353 -15.98 5.90 -0.85
C LEU A 353 -16.23 4.72 0.11
N VAL A 354 -16.96 3.74 -0.42
CA VAL A 354 -17.17 2.42 0.20
C VAL A 354 -16.51 1.35 -0.67
N VAL A 355 -15.59 0.59 -0.08
CA VAL A 355 -14.94 -0.55 -0.74
C VAL A 355 -15.42 -1.83 -0.07
N GLN A 356 -16.15 -2.65 -0.82
CA GLN A 356 -16.62 -3.95 -0.38
C GLN A 356 -15.99 -5.05 -1.24
N LYS A 357 -15.39 -6.05 -0.60
CA LYS A 357 -14.71 -7.16 -1.26
C LYS A 357 -14.91 -8.44 -0.46
N GLU A 358 -15.31 -9.49 -1.15
CA GLU A 358 -15.35 -10.82 -0.55
C GLU A 358 -13.99 -11.50 -0.63
N MET A 359 -13.59 -12.18 0.44
CA MET A 359 -12.35 -12.95 0.50
C MET A 359 -12.48 -14.13 1.46
N PHE A 360 -11.58 -15.10 1.32
CA PHE A 360 -11.52 -16.25 2.22
C PHE A 360 -10.68 -15.92 3.46
N ILE A 361 -11.28 -16.05 4.64
CA ILE A 361 -10.61 -15.87 5.93
C ILE A 361 -10.42 -17.23 6.57
N SER A 362 -9.15 -17.62 6.72
CA SER A 362 -8.80 -18.96 7.17
C SER A 362 -9.28 -19.24 8.59
N GLN A 363 -9.03 -18.32 9.52
CA GLN A 363 -9.24 -18.49 10.97
C GLN A 363 -10.71 -18.48 11.42
N PHE A 364 -11.65 -18.09 10.57
CA PHE A 364 -13.09 -18.29 10.82
C PHE A 364 -13.56 -19.69 10.36
N GLY A 365 -12.74 -20.35 9.56
CA GLY A 365 -12.95 -21.69 9.07
C GLY A 365 -12.70 -22.80 10.10
N VAL A 366 -12.79 -24.04 9.63
CA VAL A 366 -12.66 -25.24 10.48
C VAL A 366 -11.36 -25.99 10.17
N VAL A 367 -10.70 -26.49 11.21
CA VAL A 367 -9.53 -27.38 11.10
C VAL A 367 -9.99 -28.84 10.94
N SER A 368 -9.33 -29.57 10.05
CA SER A 368 -9.61 -30.97 9.73
C SER A 368 -8.30 -31.73 9.51
N SER A 369 -8.32 -33.07 9.55
CA SER A 369 -7.16 -33.94 9.30
C SER A 369 -7.35 -34.83 8.08
N LEU A 370 -6.23 -35.27 7.51
CA LEU A 370 -6.16 -36.24 6.43
C LEU A 370 -5.95 -37.67 6.98
N PRO A 371 -6.34 -38.71 6.23
CA PRO A 371 -5.96 -40.08 6.53
C PRO A 371 -4.44 -40.29 6.40
N VAL A 372 -3.92 -41.34 7.03
CA VAL A 372 -2.47 -41.58 7.25
C VAL A 372 -1.66 -41.86 5.97
N ASN A 373 -2.30 -42.23 4.85
CA ASN A 373 -1.63 -42.73 3.64
C ASN A 373 -1.88 -41.78 2.44
N ALA A 374 -0.91 -40.95 2.01
CA ALA A 374 -1.18 -39.90 1.00
C ALA A 374 -0.03 -39.55 0.02
N THR A 375 0.04 -40.19 -1.15
CA THR A 375 1.16 -40.15 -2.12
C THR A 375 1.17 -38.99 -3.16
N ALA A 376 0.30 -37.98 -3.07
CA ALA A 376 0.44 -36.67 -3.76
C ALA A 376 -0.78 -35.76 -3.49
N LEU A 377 -0.59 -34.50 -3.11
CA LEU A 377 -1.70 -33.62 -2.71
C LEU A 377 -1.35 -32.12 -2.68
N LYS A 378 -1.86 -31.31 -3.62
CA LYS A 378 -1.67 -29.84 -3.65
C LYS A 378 -2.97 -29.09 -3.34
N PHE A 379 -2.91 -28.05 -2.51
CA PHE A 379 -3.98 -27.07 -2.27
C PHE A 379 -3.43 -25.66 -2.08
N HIS A 380 -3.83 -24.71 -2.93
CA HIS A 380 -3.86 -23.30 -2.54
C HIS A 380 -4.48 -22.36 -3.57
N GLU A 381 -5.56 -21.66 -3.20
CA GLU A 381 -6.05 -20.47 -3.92
C GLU A 381 -6.55 -19.40 -2.93
N LYS A 382 -5.67 -18.99 -1.99
CA LYS A 382 -5.87 -17.99 -0.91
C LYS A 382 -6.70 -18.47 0.29
N THR A 383 -6.48 -19.71 0.71
CA THR A 383 -7.54 -20.49 1.34
C THR A 383 -7.10 -21.39 2.50
N GLY A 384 -6.66 -22.60 2.15
CA GLY A 384 -6.75 -23.77 3.04
C GLY A 384 -5.69 -24.80 2.67
N ASN A 385 -4.45 -24.54 3.08
CA ASN A 385 -3.27 -25.34 2.72
C ASN A 385 -3.45 -26.82 3.08
N ILE A 386 -3.06 -27.78 2.22
CA ILE A 386 -1.64 -28.10 1.98
C ILE A 386 -1.16 -28.03 0.50
N LYS A 387 -0.23 -27.11 0.13
CA LYS A 387 0.17 -26.85 -1.28
C LYS A 387 0.99 -27.91 -2.05
N THR A 388 1.64 -28.92 -1.43
CA THR A 388 1.99 -30.24 -2.06
C THR A 388 2.42 -31.23 -0.99
N ILE A 389 1.87 -32.43 -0.94
CA ILE A 389 2.39 -33.53 -0.13
C ILE A 389 2.28 -34.88 -0.82
N VAL A 390 3.42 -35.51 -1.08
CA VAL A 390 3.58 -36.94 -1.38
C VAL A 390 3.97 -37.66 -0.08
N LEU A 391 3.42 -38.85 0.23
CA LEU A 391 3.82 -39.86 1.25
C LEU A 391 3.81 -41.29 0.62
N GLU A 392 4.90 -42.07 0.73
CA GLU A 392 5.06 -43.48 0.29
C GLU A 392 5.32 -44.40 1.50
#